data_AF-A0A183IT81-F1
#
_entry.id   AF-A0A183IT81-F1
#
_cell.length_a   1.000
_cell.length_b   1.000
_cell.length_c   1.000
_cell.angle_alpha   90.00
_cell.angle_beta   90.00
_cell.angle_gamma   90.00
#
_symmetry.space_group_name_H-M   'P 1'
#
loop_
_entity.id
_entity.type
_entity.pdbx_description
1 polymer ?
#
loop_
_entity_poly.entity_id
_entity_poly.type
_entity_poly.pdbx_seq_one_letter_code
_entity_poly.pdbx_strand_id
1 'polypeptide(L)'
;MAGFDNLGLYYADGYTDGEPATEGQKAMETTLRSAKKVFKDFIRSFHRGGFSYVYRDALRRQYNLGEYWISVNLQDLRNFDEDLTELLRKKPGQALPVIEEAAKEVADEVTRPRPDDQLELEDVHVVFTTDENPQSIRSVRVSDCI
;
A
#
# COMPACT_ATOMS: atom_id res chain seq x y z
N MET A 1 -9.39 -23.64 38.38
CA MET A 1 -8.97 -22.23 38.42
C MET A 1 -7.98 -22.01 37.29
N ALA A 2 -8.46 -21.66 36.09
CA ALA A 2 -7.62 -21.32 34.93
C ALA A 2 -8.42 -20.30 34.12
N GLY A 3 -8.13 -19.02 34.31
CA GLY A 3 -8.95 -17.94 33.73
C GLY A 3 -8.51 -16.52 34.08
N PHE A 4 -7.35 -16.34 34.72
CA PHE A 4 -6.80 -15.03 35.09
C PHE A 4 -5.51 -14.68 34.35
N ASP A 5 -5.11 -15.46 33.32
CA ASP A 5 -3.78 -15.36 32.69
C ASP A 5 -3.76 -14.68 31.32
N ASN A 6 -4.92 -14.28 30.80
CA ASN A 6 -4.97 -13.41 29.62
C ASN A 6 -5.15 -11.96 30.09
N LEU A 7 -4.07 -11.33 30.52
CA LEU A 7 -4.00 -9.86 30.53
C LEU A 7 -4.07 -9.40 29.07
N GLY A 8 -5.28 -9.19 28.57
CA GLY A 8 -5.52 -8.57 27.27
C GLY A 8 -4.90 -7.17 27.30
N LEU A 9 -3.74 -7.02 26.67
CA LEU A 9 -3.13 -5.73 26.41
C LEU A 9 -3.90 -5.08 25.27
N TYR A 10 -4.89 -4.26 25.63
CA TYR A 10 -5.63 -3.45 24.68
C TYR A 10 -4.98 -2.08 24.60
N TYR A 11 -4.33 -1.79 23.48
CA TYR A 11 -3.87 -0.45 23.16
C TYR A 11 -5.05 0.33 22.58
N ALA A 12 -5.56 1.30 23.33
CA ALA A 12 -6.36 2.37 22.75
C ALA A 12 -5.39 3.43 22.24
N ASP A 13 -5.37 3.67 20.92
CA ASP A 13 -4.65 4.79 20.30
C ASP A 13 -5.37 6.11 20.68
N GLY A 14 -5.28 6.46 21.97
CA GLY A 14 -5.78 7.69 22.54
C GLY A 14 -4.60 8.63 22.72
N TYR A 15 -4.42 9.55 21.76
CA TYR A 15 -3.56 10.73 21.78
C TYR A 15 -2.76 10.90 23.09
N THR A 16 -1.59 10.26 23.18
CA THR A 16 -0.73 10.35 24.38
C THR A 16 0.29 11.49 24.19
N ASP A 17 0.02 12.63 24.83
CA ASP A 17 0.95 13.75 25.07
C ASP A 17 2.05 13.40 26.10
N GLY A 18 2.58 12.17 26.05
CA GLY A 18 3.56 11.67 27.00
C GLY A 18 4.59 10.79 26.30
N GLU A 19 5.85 11.20 26.41
CA GLU A 19 7.08 10.64 25.84
C GLU A 19 7.46 11.13 24.42
N PRO A 20 8.63 11.79 24.28
CA PRO A 20 9.20 12.15 23.00
C PRO A 20 9.78 10.88 22.35
N ALA A 21 8.91 10.04 21.77
CA ALA A 21 9.32 9.28 20.61
C ALA A 21 9.87 10.33 19.63
N THR A 22 11.19 10.26 19.39
CA THR A 22 11.97 11.19 18.56
C THR A 22 11.08 11.80 17.48
N GLU A 23 10.85 13.12 17.50
CA GLU A 23 9.81 13.78 16.70
C GLU A 23 9.84 13.37 15.20
N GLY A 24 11.02 13.02 14.69
CA GLY A 24 11.21 12.47 13.34
C GLY A 24 10.57 11.09 13.08
N GLN A 25 10.47 10.19 14.06
CA GLN A 25 9.82 8.88 13.91
C GLN A 25 8.30 9.01 13.87
N LYS A 26 7.70 9.82 14.75
CA LYS A 26 6.26 10.11 14.74
C LYS A 26 5.83 10.81 13.44
N ALA A 27 6.62 11.77 12.96
CA ALA A 27 6.36 12.42 11.68
C ALA A 27 6.37 11.40 10.52
N MET A 28 7.34 10.50 10.52
CA MET A 28 7.50 9.49 9.48
C MET A 28 6.37 8.45 9.50
N GLU A 29 5.97 7.95 10.67
CA GLU A 29 4.79 7.10 10.81
C GLU A 29 3.50 7.80 10.35
N THR A 30 3.38 9.09 10.63
CA THR A 30 2.24 9.90 10.16
C THR A 30 2.23 9.99 8.63
N THR A 31 3.40 10.21 8.00
CA THR A 31 3.51 10.24 6.53
C THR A 31 3.23 8.88 5.88
N LEU A 32 3.62 7.77 6.51
CA LEU A 32 3.30 6.44 6.01
C LEU A 32 1.81 6.14 6.15
N ARG A 33 1.18 6.52 7.26
CA ARG A 33 -0.27 6.41 7.46
C ARG A 33 -1.04 7.25 6.44
N SER A 34 -0.59 8.46 6.13
CA SER A 34 -1.21 9.28 5.08
C SER A 34 -1.01 8.66 3.70
N ALA A 35 0.20 8.17 3.39
CA ALA A 35 0.49 7.50 2.13
C ALA A 35 -0.40 6.25 1.93
N LYS A 36 -0.63 5.46 2.98
CA LYS A 36 -1.55 4.32 2.96
C LYS A 36 -2.97 4.73 2.55
N LYS A 37 -3.49 5.82 3.14
CA LYS A 37 -4.83 6.35 2.82
C LYS A 37 -4.92 6.86 1.39
N VAL A 38 -3.91 7.63 0.96
CA VAL A 38 -3.84 8.14 -0.42
C VAL A 38 -3.79 7.01 -1.43
N PHE A 39 -2.99 5.97 -1.18
CA PHE A 39 -2.90 4.81 -2.06
C PHE A 39 -4.22 4.02 -2.12
N LYS A 40 -4.92 3.89 -0.98
CA LYS A 40 -6.26 3.30 -0.93
C LYS A 40 -7.25 4.09 -1.78
N ASP A 41 -7.23 5.42 -1.67
CA ASP A 41 -8.07 6.29 -2.49
C ASP A 41 -7.68 6.25 -3.97
N PHE A 42 -6.39 6.09 -4.29
CA PHE A 42 -5.91 5.90 -5.65
C PHE A 42 -6.54 4.64 -6.30
N ILE A 43 -6.47 3.47 -5.64
CA ILE A 43 -7.07 2.24 -6.22
C ILE A 43 -8.58 2.41 -6.41
N ARG A 44 -9.26 3.13 -5.50
CA ARG A 44 -10.72 3.32 -5.53
C ARG A 44 -11.18 4.33 -6.57
N SER A 45 -10.49 5.47 -6.69
CA SER A 45 -10.96 6.64 -7.44
C SER A 45 -10.31 6.80 -8.81
N PHE A 46 -9.18 6.13 -9.06
CA PHE A 46 -8.45 6.32 -10.31
C PHE A 46 -9.26 5.85 -11.54
N HIS A 47 -9.50 6.78 -12.45
CA HIS A 47 -10.17 6.55 -13.71
C HIS A 47 -9.44 7.27 -14.86
N ARG A 48 -9.20 6.58 -15.98
CA ARG A 48 -8.65 7.21 -17.19
C ARG A 48 -9.78 7.76 -18.06
N GLY A 49 -10.27 8.96 -17.71
CA GLY A 49 -11.16 9.75 -18.57
C GLY A 49 -12.54 9.13 -18.89
N GLY A 50 -13.03 8.19 -18.08
CA GLY A 50 -14.34 7.55 -18.23
C GLY A 50 -14.81 6.86 -16.94
N PHE A 51 -15.87 6.03 -17.02
CA PHE A 51 -16.43 5.29 -15.86
C PHE A 51 -15.71 3.96 -15.57
N SER A 52 -14.57 3.69 -16.21
CA SER A 52 -13.83 2.43 -15.99
C SER A 52 -12.78 2.60 -14.92
N TYR A 53 -12.91 1.83 -13.84
CA TYR A 53 -11.97 1.78 -12.73
C TYR A 53 -10.92 0.70 -13.02
N VAL A 54 -9.84 1.09 -13.72
CA VAL A 54 -8.82 0.16 -14.24
C VAL A 54 -8.25 -0.73 -13.13
N TYR A 55 -7.82 -0.14 -12.02
CA TYR A 55 -7.15 -0.86 -10.93
C TYR A 55 -8.12 -1.69 -10.08
N ARG A 56 -9.30 -1.16 -9.79
CA ARG A 56 -10.33 -1.86 -9.04
C ARG A 56 -10.83 -3.11 -9.77
N ASP A 57 -11.14 -2.96 -11.06
CA ASP A 57 -11.65 -4.05 -11.88
C ASP A 57 -10.56 -5.10 -12.15
N ALA A 58 -9.31 -4.66 -12.36
CA ALA A 58 -8.15 -5.54 -12.46
C ALA A 58 -7.96 -6.37 -11.19
N LEU A 59 -8.02 -5.72 -10.02
CA LEU A 59 -7.85 -6.39 -8.74
C LEU A 59 -8.96 -7.42 -8.49
N ARG A 60 -10.22 -7.06 -8.74
CA ARG A 60 -11.36 -7.99 -8.64
C ARG A 60 -11.19 -9.19 -9.57
N ARG A 61 -10.76 -8.96 -10.81
CA ARG A 61 -10.54 -10.01 -11.80
C ARG A 61 -9.44 -10.97 -11.37
N GLN A 62 -8.31 -10.44 -10.91
CA GLN A 62 -7.14 -11.25 -10.53
C GLN A 62 -7.45 -12.09 -9.28
N TYR A 63 -8.16 -11.50 -8.31
CA TYR A 63 -8.62 -12.23 -7.13
C TYR A 63 -9.56 -13.39 -7.48
N ASN A 64 -10.52 -13.18 -8.40
CA ASN A 64 -11.41 -14.25 -8.87
C ASN A 64 -10.67 -15.36 -9.63
N LEU A 65 -9.49 -15.07 -10.18
CA LEU A 65 -8.64 -16.04 -10.87
C LEU A 65 -7.73 -16.80 -9.89
N GLY A 66 -7.70 -16.44 -8.59
CA GLY A 66 -6.78 -17.00 -7.61
C GLY A 66 -5.35 -16.48 -7.74
N GLU A 67 -5.16 -15.39 -8.48
CA GLU A 67 -3.88 -14.74 -8.69
C GLU A 67 -3.85 -13.46 -7.82
N TYR A 68 -2.85 -13.33 -6.95
CA TYR A 68 -2.82 -12.24 -5.96
C TYR A 68 -1.79 -11.18 -6.33
N TRP A 69 -1.94 -10.59 -7.51
CA TRP A 69 -1.06 -9.50 -7.93
C TRP A 69 -1.80 -8.39 -8.68
N ILE A 70 -1.25 -7.18 -8.67
CA ILE A 70 -1.76 -6.05 -9.45
C ILE A 70 -0.59 -5.30 -10.09
N SER A 71 -0.75 -4.93 -11.36
CA SER A 71 0.20 -4.06 -12.07
C SER A 71 -0.26 -2.61 -11.97
N VAL A 72 0.55 -1.75 -11.36
CA VAL A 72 0.31 -0.30 -11.21
C VAL A 72 1.28 0.48 -12.08
N ASN A 73 0.77 1.41 -12.88
CA ASN A 73 1.64 2.31 -13.65
C ASN A 73 2.10 3.48 -12.77
N LEU A 74 3.41 3.70 -12.72
CA LEU A 74 4.02 4.73 -11.89
C LEU A 74 3.68 6.16 -12.34
N GLN A 75 3.39 6.36 -13.64
CA GLN A 75 2.93 7.66 -14.16
C GLN A 75 1.52 8.00 -13.66
N ASP A 76 0.65 6.99 -13.54
CA ASP A 76 -0.70 7.19 -13.03
C ASP A 76 -0.67 7.57 -11.55
N LEU A 77 0.22 6.93 -10.80
CA LEU A 77 0.46 7.26 -9.40
C LEU A 77 0.96 8.69 -9.24
N ARG A 78 1.91 9.10 -10.08
CA ARG A 78 2.44 10.48 -10.10
C ARG A 78 1.37 11.53 -10.41
N ASN A 79 0.45 11.22 -11.32
CA ASN A 79 -0.64 12.13 -11.68
C ASN A 79 -1.68 12.29 -10.56
N PHE A 80 -1.79 11.29 -9.67
CA PHE A 80 -2.70 11.35 -8.53
C PHE A 80 -2.05 12.01 -7.32
N ASP A 81 -0.83 11.58 -6.97
CA ASP A 81 -0.04 12.14 -5.88
C ASP A 81 1.46 12.12 -6.20
N GLU A 82 2.06 13.31 -6.25
CA GLU A 82 3.49 13.49 -6.45
C GLU A 82 4.28 13.13 -5.18
N ASP A 83 3.73 13.42 -3.99
CA ASP A 83 4.41 13.23 -2.71
C ASP A 83 4.62 11.73 -2.43
N LEU A 84 3.59 10.90 -2.66
CA LEU A 84 3.69 9.45 -2.53
C LEU A 84 4.67 8.85 -3.55
N THR A 85 4.70 9.37 -4.78
CA THR A 85 5.65 8.94 -5.80
C THR A 85 7.08 9.30 -5.42
N GLU A 86 7.30 10.49 -4.86
CA GLU A 86 8.62 10.92 -4.37
C GLU A 86 9.07 10.07 -3.18
N LEU A 87 8.16 9.74 -2.26
CA LEU A 87 8.43 8.85 -1.12
C LEU A 87 8.86 7.45 -1.61
N LEU A 88 8.16 6.90 -2.60
CA LEU A 88 8.49 5.60 -3.20
C LEU A 88 9.89 5.61 -3.84
N ARG A 89 10.26 6.71 -4.50
CA ARG A 89 11.60 6.89 -5.10
C ARG A 89 12.70 7.01 -4.05
N LYS A 90 12.45 7.75 -2.98
CA LYS A 90 13.43 7.98 -1.91
C LYS A 90 13.61 6.76 -1.01
N LYS A 91 12.54 6.03 -0.69
CA LYS A 91 12.55 4.93 0.29
C LYS A 91 11.62 3.78 -0.12
N PRO A 92 11.96 3.02 -1.18
CA PRO A 92 11.10 1.93 -1.67
C PRO A 92 10.90 0.84 -0.61
N GLY A 93 11.95 0.52 0.17
CA GLY A 93 11.88 -0.57 1.17
C GLY A 93 10.86 -0.38 2.28
N GLN A 94 10.43 0.86 2.55
CA GLN A 94 9.42 1.15 3.58
C GLN A 94 8.06 1.48 2.99
N ALA A 95 8.04 2.08 1.79
CA ALA A 95 6.79 2.42 1.12
C ALA A 95 6.08 1.18 0.53
N LEU A 96 6.83 0.20 -0.01
CA LEU A 96 6.28 -1.03 -0.60
C LEU A 96 5.39 -1.84 0.36
N PRO A 97 5.82 -2.22 1.58
CA PRO A 97 4.98 -3.02 2.47
C PRO A 97 3.68 -2.30 2.86
N VAL A 98 3.73 -0.97 3.02
CA VAL A 98 2.53 -0.15 3.33
C VAL A 98 1.55 -0.16 2.15
N ILE A 99 2.08 -0.14 0.93
CA ILE A 99 1.29 -0.21 -0.30
C ILE A 99 0.64 -1.59 -0.47
N GLU A 100 1.36 -2.68 -0.19
CA GLU A 100 0.82 -4.05 -0.23
C GLU A 100 -0.29 -4.23 0.82
N GLU A 101 -0.10 -3.71 2.03
CA GLU A 101 -1.13 -3.72 3.08
C GLU A 101 -2.37 -2.92 2.66
N ALA A 102 -2.19 -1.74 2.06
CA ALA A 102 -3.30 -0.95 1.52
C ALA A 102 -4.03 -1.69 0.38
N ALA A 103 -3.31 -2.36 -0.51
CA ALA A 103 -3.89 -3.15 -1.59
C ALA A 103 -4.70 -4.32 -1.03
N LYS A 104 -4.22 -4.97 0.02
CA LYS A 104 -4.91 -6.06 0.74
C LYS A 104 -6.22 -5.60 1.35
N GLU A 105 -6.25 -4.44 2.00
CA GLU A 105 -7.50 -3.86 2.53
C GLU A 105 -8.51 -3.55 1.42
N VAL A 106 -8.05 -2.95 0.31
CA VAL A 106 -8.95 -2.66 -0.82
C VAL A 106 -9.45 -3.94 -1.49
N ALA A 107 -8.62 -4.99 -1.55
CA ALA A 107 -9.02 -6.29 -2.06
C ALA A 107 -10.17 -6.88 -1.26
N ASP A 108 -10.13 -6.79 0.06
CA ASP A 108 -11.22 -7.22 0.93
C ASP A 108 -12.52 -6.45 0.65
N GLU A 109 -12.45 -5.12 0.52
CA GLU A 109 -13.62 -4.29 0.25
C GLU A 109 -14.27 -4.59 -1.11
N VAL A 110 -13.47 -4.85 -2.14
CA VAL A 110 -13.95 -5.04 -3.52
C VAL A 110 -14.54 -6.43 -3.76
N THR A 111 -14.13 -7.43 -2.99
CA THR A 111 -14.49 -8.84 -3.19
C THR A 111 -15.65 -9.30 -2.30
N ARG A 112 -16.16 -8.45 -1.40
CA ARG A 112 -17.34 -8.75 -0.57
C ARG A 112 -18.64 -8.69 -1.39
N PRO A 113 -19.57 -9.64 -1.21
CA PRO A 113 -19.54 -10.82 -0.33
C PRO A 113 -18.81 -12.01 -0.96
N ARG A 114 -17.90 -12.64 -0.21
CA ARG A 114 -17.21 -13.87 -0.62
C ARG A 114 -17.99 -15.11 -0.13
N PRO A 115 -17.93 -16.23 -0.87
CA PRO A 115 -18.33 -17.53 -0.33
C PRO A 115 -17.37 -17.97 0.80
N ASP A 116 -17.90 -18.66 1.81
CA ASP A 116 -17.22 -19.04 3.07
C ASP A 116 -15.89 -19.82 2.91
N ASP A 117 -15.62 -20.41 1.75
CA ASP A 117 -14.44 -21.27 1.52
C ASP A 117 -13.10 -20.51 1.36
N GLN A 118 -13.08 -19.18 1.28
CA GLN A 118 -11.86 -18.34 1.20
C GLN A 118 -11.89 -17.15 2.17
N LEU A 119 -12.01 -17.46 3.46
CA LEU A 119 -11.93 -16.47 4.55
C LEU A 119 -10.51 -15.94 4.76
N GLU A 120 -9.46 -16.69 4.38
CA GLU A 120 -8.07 -16.27 4.51
C GLU A 120 -7.71 -15.25 3.42
N LEU A 121 -7.40 -14.02 3.85
CA LEU A 121 -7.01 -12.94 2.96
C LEU A 121 -5.53 -13.10 2.61
N GLU A 122 -5.28 -13.63 1.42
CA GLU A 122 -3.94 -13.70 0.84
C GLU A 122 -3.32 -12.31 0.65
N ASP A 123 -1.99 -12.27 0.72
CA ASP A 123 -1.22 -11.05 0.49
C ASP A 123 -1.20 -10.71 -1.00
N VAL A 124 -1.39 -9.43 -1.33
CA VAL A 124 -1.43 -8.95 -2.72
C VAL A 124 -0.08 -8.36 -3.07
N HIS A 125 0.56 -8.92 -4.09
CA HIS A 125 1.81 -8.38 -4.61
C HIS A 125 1.56 -7.22 -5.57
N VAL A 126 2.22 -6.08 -5.34
CA VAL A 126 2.10 -4.90 -6.19
C VAL A 126 3.31 -4.82 -7.13
N VAL A 127 3.04 -4.94 -8.43
CA VAL A 127 4.03 -4.82 -9.49
C VAL A 127 3.96 -3.41 -10.07
N PHE A 128 5.10 -2.75 -10.24
CA PHE A 128 5.15 -1.43 -10.85
C PHE A 128 5.63 -1.51 -12.30
N THR A 129 4.93 -0.82 -13.19
CA THR A 129 5.36 -0.59 -14.56
C THR A 129 5.68 0.88 -14.76
N THR A 130 6.77 1.16 -15.48
CA THR A 130 7.21 2.51 -15.79
C THR A 130 7.55 2.60 -17.28
N ASP A 131 7.23 3.74 -17.89
CA ASP A 131 7.58 4.08 -19.28
C ASP A 131 8.74 5.09 -19.32
N GLU A 132 9.57 5.09 -18.27
CA GLU A 132 10.74 5.96 -18.19
C GLU A 132 11.93 5.41 -18.98
N ASN A 133 12.88 6.29 -19.29
CA ASN A 133 14.04 5.94 -20.09
C ASN A 133 14.92 4.89 -19.36
N PRO A 134 15.19 3.72 -19.98
CA PRO A 134 16.04 2.71 -19.38
C PRO A 134 17.47 3.23 -19.19
N GLN A 135 18.08 2.89 -18.06
CA GLN A 135 19.48 3.19 -17.81
C GLN A 135 20.37 2.00 -18.18
N SER A 136 21.55 2.30 -18.74
CA SER A 136 22.54 1.26 -19.03
C SER A 136 23.15 0.75 -17.73
N ILE A 137 23.43 -0.55 -17.64
CA ILE A 137 24.15 -1.12 -16.49
C ILE A 137 25.51 -0.43 -16.24
N ARG A 138 26.13 0.12 -17.29
CA ARG A 138 27.41 0.86 -17.18
C ARG A 138 27.26 2.23 -16.49
N SER A 139 26.07 2.83 -16.51
CA SER A 139 25.82 4.13 -15.89
C SER A 139 25.39 4.05 -14.43
N VAL A 140 25.13 2.85 -13.90
CA VAL A 140 24.77 2.66 -12.49
C VAL A 140 25.99 2.94 -11.61
N ARG A 141 25.84 3.87 -10.66
CA ARG A 141 26.89 4.27 -9.71
C ARG A 141 26.47 3.90 -8.29
N VAL A 142 27.45 3.88 -7.38
CA VAL A 142 27.21 3.66 -5.94
C VAL A 142 26.27 4.71 -5.35
N SER A 143 26.27 5.94 -5.90
CA SER A 143 25.35 7.01 -5.51
C SER A 143 23.87 6.73 -5.80
N ASP A 144 23.58 5.74 -6.65
CA ASP A 144 22.20 5.33 -6.98
C ASP A 144 21.66 4.28 -6.01
N CYS A 145 22.50 3.73 -5.10
CA CYS A 145 22.06 2.93 -3.98
C CYS A 145 21.63 3.87 -2.82
N ILE A 146 20.32 3.90 -2.55
CA ILE A 146 19.71 4.60 -1.41
C ILE A 146 19.41 3.60 -0.30
#